data_AF-A0A4Q3V8L4-F1
#
_entry.id   AF-A0A4Q3V8L4-F1
#
_cell.length_a   1.000
_cell.length_b   1.000
_cell.length_c   1.000
_cell.angle_alpha   90.00
_cell.angle_beta   90.00
_cell.angle_gamma   90.00
#
_symmetry.space_group_name_H-M   'P 1'
#
loop_
_entity.id
_entity.type
_entity.pdbx_description
1 polymer ?
#
loop_
_entity_poly.entity_id
_entity_poly.type
_entity_poly.pdbx_seq_one_letter_code
_entity_poly.pdbx_strand_id
1 'polypeptide(L)'
;MNLLRIFPAAIVFATAACAGMPGSGSYVHVAYPEMMFSAADYTADVDAVVKSAGWADRTDTIKAAMNEKGAWPAKMKDESARWLQMETIKSYNTVELGRLSFYDQPAVLLHVPAAANQHMKDGWKPAADFFMIVGTTPAPK
;
A
#
# COMPACT_ATOMS: atom_id res chain seq x y z
N MET A 1 -13.01 14.49 64.65
CA MET A 1 -12.95 15.31 63.42
C MET A 1 -11.51 15.41 62.95
N ASN A 2 -11.11 14.64 61.92
CA ASN A 2 -10.40 15.21 60.78
C ASN A 2 -10.33 14.17 59.65
N LEU A 3 -10.61 14.65 58.45
CA LEU A 3 -11.00 13.90 57.27
C LEU A 3 -9.88 13.08 56.64
N LEU A 4 -10.28 11.92 56.11
CA LEU A 4 -9.62 11.16 55.05
C LEU A 4 -9.18 12.05 53.88
N ARG A 5 -7.97 11.81 53.37
CA ARG A 5 -7.61 12.06 51.96
C ARG A 5 -6.89 10.84 51.42
N ILE A 6 -7.68 9.93 50.85
CA ILE A 6 -7.20 8.84 50.00
C ILE A 6 -7.26 9.39 48.57
N PHE A 7 -6.10 9.50 47.91
CA PHE A 7 -6.03 9.76 46.49
C PHE A 7 -6.24 8.44 45.73
N PRO A 8 -7.23 8.32 44.82
CA PRO A 8 -7.27 7.18 43.92
C PRO A 8 -6.25 7.38 42.79
N ALA A 9 -5.23 6.53 42.76
CA ALA A 9 -4.36 6.36 41.60
C ALA A 9 -5.20 5.72 40.47
N ALA A 10 -5.62 6.54 39.51
CA ALA A 10 -6.24 6.05 38.28
C ALA A 10 -5.14 5.46 37.39
N ILE A 11 -4.97 4.14 37.46
CA ILE A 11 -4.20 3.39 36.47
C ILE A 11 -5.05 3.36 35.20
N VAL A 12 -4.75 4.29 34.27
CA VAL A 12 -5.24 4.21 32.91
C VAL A 12 -4.51 3.05 32.25
N PHE A 13 -5.20 1.90 32.14
CA PHE A 13 -4.83 0.87 31.19
C PHE A 13 -5.00 1.47 29.80
N ALA A 14 -3.92 2.05 29.27
CA ALA A 14 -3.79 2.27 27.85
C ALA A 14 -3.77 0.87 27.22
N THR A 15 -4.94 0.44 26.75
CA THR A 15 -5.03 -0.59 25.72
C THR A 15 -4.28 -0.02 24.52
N ALA A 16 -2.99 -0.34 24.43
CA ALA A 16 -2.28 -0.26 23.18
C ALA A 16 -3.09 -1.12 22.22
N ALA A 17 -3.90 -0.46 21.39
CA ALA A 17 -4.41 -1.05 20.19
C ALA A 17 -3.15 -1.50 19.44
N CYS A 18 -2.84 -2.79 19.53
CA CYS A 18 -2.07 -3.46 18.51
C CYS A 18 -2.82 -3.18 17.22
N ALA A 19 -2.45 -2.11 16.53
CA ALA A 19 -2.71 -1.97 15.12
C ALA A 19 -2.21 -3.28 14.54
N GLY A 20 -3.15 -4.16 14.19
CA GLY A 20 -2.86 -5.50 13.73
C GLY A 20 -1.87 -5.36 12.59
N MET A 21 -0.61 -5.65 12.87
CA MET A 21 0.36 -5.94 11.85
C MET A 21 -0.24 -7.15 11.15
N PRO A 22 -0.62 -7.09 9.86
CA PRO A 22 -0.97 -8.29 9.14
C PRO A 22 0.26 -9.19 9.24
N GLY A 23 0.15 -10.23 10.07
CA GLY A 23 1.27 -11.08 10.42
C GLY A 23 1.79 -11.77 9.18
N SER A 24 3.13 -11.82 9.02
CA SER A 24 3.89 -12.67 8.09
C SER A 24 3.11 -13.22 6.89
N GLY A 25 2.44 -12.34 6.14
CA GLY A 25 1.96 -12.66 4.81
C GLY A 25 3.21 -12.82 3.95
N SER A 26 3.30 -13.89 3.16
CA SER A 26 4.36 -13.97 2.14
C SER A 26 4.21 -12.74 1.26
N TYR A 27 5.19 -11.82 1.32
CA TYR A 27 5.21 -10.72 0.39
C TYR A 27 5.28 -11.28 -1.03
N VAL A 28 4.54 -10.64 -1.93
CA VAL A 28 4.66 -10.88 -3.37
C VAL A 28 5.55 -9.78 -3.94
N HIS A 29 6.29 -10.13 -4.99
CA HIS A 29 7.12 -9.17 -5.73
C HIS A 29 6.43 -8.74 -7.01
N VAL A 30 6.71 -7.51 -7.44
CA VAL A 30 6.24 -6.99 -8.72
C VAL A 30 6.95 -7.76 -9.84
N ALA A 31 6.20 -8.54 -10.63
CA ALA A 31 6.78 -9.36 -11.70
C ALA A 31 7.17 -8.53 -12.93
N TYR A 32 6.27 -7.64 -13.36
CA TYR A 32 6.39 -6.84 -14.58
C TYR A 32 6.24 -5.34 -14.28
N PRO A 33 7.29 -4.65 -13.75
CA PRO A 33 7.23 -3.21 -13.47
C PRO A 33 6.83 -2.34 -14.67
N GLU A 34 7.15 -2.80 -15.88
CA GLU A 34 6.78 -2.17 -17.15
C GLU A 34 5.26 -2.18 -17.43
N MET A 35 4.52 -3.08 -16.77
CA MET A 35 3.06 -3.20 -16.89
C MET A 35 2.31 -2.41 -15.81
N MET A 36 2.97 -1.45 -15.16
CA MET A 36 2.38 -0.64 -14.10
C MET A 36 1.50 0.46 -14.67
N PHE A 37 0.26 0.56 -14.17
CA PHE A 37 -0.65 1.65 -14.51
C PHE A 37 -0.36 2.86 -13.62
N SER A 38 0.64 3.67 -13.98
CA SER A 38 1.11 4.78 -13.11
C SER A 38 0.09 5.90 -12.92
N ALA A 39 -0.81 6.10 -13.89
CA ALA A 39 -1.88 7.09 -13.86
C ALA A 39 -3.25 6.46 -13.58
N ALA A 40 -3.29 5.33 -12.86
CA ALA A 40 -4.53 4.61 -12.57
C ALA A 40 -5.59 5.49 -11.88
N ASP A 41 -6.83 5.32 -12.33
CA ASP A 41 -8.04 5.86 -11.74
C ASP A 41 -8.75 4.80 -10.88
N TYR A 42 -9.59 5.27 -9.95
CA TYR A 42 -10.34 4.41 -9.06
C TYR A 42 -11.65 3.97 -9.72
N THR A 43 -11.60 2.82 -10.40
CA THR A 43 -12.74 2.25 -11.14
C THR A 43 -13.65 1.41 -10.23
N ALA A 44 -14.79 0.98 -10.76
CA ALA A 44 -15.69 0.05 -10.06
C ALA A 44 -15.03 -1.31 -9.74
N ASP A 45 -14.14 -1.79 -10.61
CA ASP A 45 -13.41 -3.04 -10.37
C ASP A 45 -12.40 -2.90 -9.23
N VAL A 46 -11.72 -1.74 -9.14
CA VAL A 46 -10.86 -1.42 -7.99
C VAL A 46 -11.68 -1.39 -6.70
N ASP A 47 -12.83 -0.71 -6.71
CA ASP A 47 -13.74 -0.64 -5.55
C ASP A 47 -14.22 -2.04 -5.11
N ALA A 48 -14.58 -2.91 -6.05
CA ALA A 48 -14.99 -4.28 -5.77
C ALA A 48 -13.86 -5.08 -5.11
N VAL A 49 -12.63 -4.98 -5.62
CA VAL A 49 -11.46 -5.63 -5.00
C VAL A 49 -11.23 -5.10 -3.59
N VAL A 50 -11.21 -3.78 -3.40
CA VAL A 50 -11.00 -3.14 -2.09
C VAL A 50 -12.04 -3.59 -1.06
N LYS A 51 -13.32 -3.64 -1.46
CA LYS A 51 -14.40 -4.12 -0.59
C LYS A 51 -14.27 -5.61 -0.28
N SER A 52 -13.92 -6.44 -1.26
CA SER A 52 -13.71 -7.87 -1.06
C SER A 52 -12.53 -8.19 -0.14
N ALA A 53 -11.50 -7.33 -0.15
CA ALA A 53 -10.36 -7.40 0.77
C ALA A 53 -10.71 -6.92 2.20
N GLY A 54 -11.91 -6.40 2.44
CA GLY A 54 -12.35 -5.87 3.73
C GLY A 54 -11.83 -4.46 4.03
N TRP A 55 -11.45 -3.68 3.01
CA TRP A 55 -10.82 -2.37 3.15
C TRP A 55 -11.73 -1.22 2.70
N ALA A 56 -13.05 -1.43 2.77
CA ALA A 56 -14.04 -0.45 2.32
C ALA A 56 -13.93 0.90 3.07
N ASP A 57 -13.53 0.88 4.33
CA ASP A 57 -13.27 2.04 5.19
C ASP A 57 -12.01 2.84 4.79
N ARG A 58 -11.16 2.29 3.91
CA ARG A 58 -9.90 2.90 3.46
C ARG A 58 -9.96 3.46 2.03
N THR A 59 -11.14 3.48 1.43
CA THR A 59 -11.36 3.88 0.02
C THR A 59 -10.68 5.20 -0.35
N ASP A 60 -10.88 6.25 0.45
CA ASP A 60 -10.31 7.57 0.14
C ASP A 60 -8.79 7.62 0.28
N THR A 61 -8.23 6.88 1.25
CA THR A 61 -6.78 6.70 1.39
C THR A 61 -6.19 5.99 0.18
N ILE A 62 -6.86 4.94 -0.32
CA ILE A 62 -6.42 4.20 -1.51
C ILE A 62 -6.43 5.10 -2.74
N LYS A 63 -7.53 5.83 -2.97
CA LYS A 63 -7.64 6.82 -4.06
C LYS A 63 -6.50 7.83 -4.06
N ALA A 64 -6.13 8.32 -2.87
CA ALA A 64 -5.06 9.29 -2.71
C ALA A 64 -3.65 8.72 -2.90
N ALA A 65 -3.48 7.39 -2.93
CA ALA A 65 -2.18 6.72 -2.89
C ALA A 65 -1.97 5.65 -3.98
N MET A 66 -2.87 5.55 -4.96
CA MET A 66 -2.81 4.50 -6.00
C MET A 66 -2.11 4.89 -7.31
N ASN A 67 -1.67 6.14 -7.46
CA ASN A 67 -1.05 6.63 -8.69
C ASN A 67 0.08 7.65 -8.42
N GLU A 68 0.79 8.00 -9.50
CA GLU A 68 1.96 8.89 -9.46
C GLU A 68 1.65 10.33 -9.02
N LYS A 69 0.40 10.77 -9.10
CA LYS A 69 -0.03 12.08 -8.57
C LYS A 69 -0.33 12.03 -7.08
N GLY A 70 -0.54 10.83 -6.53
CA GLY A 70 -0.88 10.58 -5.14
C GLY A 70 0.31 10.50 -4.19
N ALA A 71 0.19 9.69 -3.15
CA ALA A 71 1.19 9.53 -2.09
C ALA A 71 2.41 8.65 -2.46
N TRP A 72 2.67 8.41 -3.75
CA TRP A 72 3.83 7.60 -4.18
C TRP A 72 5.18 8.22 -3.77
N PRO A 73 6.23 7.41 -3.53
CA PRO A 73 7.59 7.88 -3.33
C PRO A 73 8.08 8.74 -4.50
N ALA A 74 8.97 9.71 -4.26
CA ALA A 74 9.41 10.68 -5.26
C ALA A 74 9.88 10.04 -6.58
N LYS A 75 10.67 8.97 -6.53
CA LYS A 75 11.14 8.26 -7.73
C LYS A 75 10.09 7.35 -8.35
N MET A 76 9.11 6.88 -7.57
CA MET A 76 7.95 6.19 -8.14
C MET A 76 7.07 7.14 -8.94
N LYS A 77 7.08 8.45 -8.66
CA LYS A 77 6.32 9.45 -9.44
C LYS A 77 6.97 9.81 -10.77
N ASP A 78 8.26 9.52 -10.92
CA ASP A 78 9.06 9.86 -12.10
C ASP A 78 9.08 8.68 -13.08
N GLU A 79 8.56 8.90 -14.29
CA GLU A 79 8.51 7.88 -15.35
C GLU A 79 9.90 7.37 -15.74
N SER A 80 10.89 8.26 -15.90
CA SER A 80 12.24 7.89 -16.29
C SER A 80 12.91 7.08 -15.20
N ALA A 81 12.69 7.43 -13.93
CA ALA A 81 13.19 6.65 -12.80
C ALA A 81 12.58 5.25 -12.77
N ARG A 82 11.26 5.12 -12.98
CA ARG A 82 10.60 3.80 -13.05
C ARG A 82 11.17 2.95 -14.18
N TRP A 83 11.33 3.53 -15.37
CA TRP A 83 11.83 2.83 -16.55
C TRP A 83 13.28 2.37 -16.39
N LEU A 84 14.16 3.24 -15.91
CA LEU A 84 15.61 2.94 -15.82
C LEU A 84 15.97 2.07 -14.60
N GLN A 85 15.11 2.00 -13.59
CA GLN A 85 15.38 1.29 -12.33
C GLN A 85 14.28 0.26 -12.01
N MET A 86 13.74 -0.44 -13.01
CA MET A 86 12.72 -1.49 -12.83
C MET A 86 13.11 -2.54 -11.78
N GLU A 87 14.38 -2.93 -11.70
CA GLU A 87 14.87 -3.87 -10.69
C GLU A 87 14.71 -3.35 -9.25
N THR A 88 14.73 -2.02 -9.05
CA THR A 88 14.42 -1.43 -7.74
C THR A 88 12.93 -1.54 -7.42
N ILE A 89 12.05 -1.48 -8.42
CA ILE A 89 10.60 -1.68 -8.21
C ILE A 89 10.33 -3.13 -7.80
N LYS A 90 11.04 -4.11 -8.37
CA LYS A 90 10.90 -5.51 -8.00
C LYS A 90 11.26 -5.79 -6.53
N SER A 91 12.11 -4.96 -5.91
CA SER A 91 12.55 -5.14 -4.52
C SER A 91 11.54 -4.63 -3.47
N TYR A 92 10.39 -4.08 -3.87
CA TYR A 92 9.33 -3.79 -2.91
C TYR A 92 8.74 -5.09 -2.34
N ASN A 93 8.49 -5.06 -1.03
CA ASN A 93 7.62 -6.00 -0.34
C ASN A 93 6.17 -5.55 -0.55
N THR A 94 5.36 -6.38 -1.19
CA THR A 94 3.97 -6.04 -1.49
C THR A 94 3.00 -7.13 -1.04
N VAL A 95 1.74 -6.76 -0.86
CA VAL A 95 0.64 -7.67 -0.52
C VAL A 95 -0.40 -7.57 -1.63
N GLU A 96 -0.78 -8.71 -2.21
CA GLU A 96 -1.89 -8.76 -3.18
C GLU A 96 -3.22 -8.54 -2.44
N LEU A 97 -3.93 -7.47 -2.79
CA LEU A 97 -5.30 -7.24 -2.31
C LEU A 97 -6.31 -8.02 -3.15
N GLY A 98 -6.04 -8.20 -4.44
CA GLY A 98 -6.84 -9.01 -5.32
C GLY A 98 -6.56 -8.75 -6.80
N ARG A 99 -7.16 -9.58 -7.63
CA ARG A 99 -7.05 -9.51 -9.09
C ARG A 99 -8.27 -8.82 -9.69
N LEU A 100 -8.05 -8.13 -10.80
CA LEU A 100 -9.08 -7.38 -11.51
C LEU A 100 -8.81 -7.38 -13.02
N SER A 101 -9.84 -7.02 -13.78
CA SER A 101 -9.66 -6.50 -15.13
C SER A 101 -9.43 -5.00 -15.01
N PHE A 102 -8.33 -4.49 -15.55
CA PHE A 102 -8.06 -3.05 -15.60
C PHE A 102 -7.80 -2.65 -17.04
N TYR A 103 -8.67 -1.80 -17.59
CA TYR A 103 -8.69 -1.48 -19.03
C TYR A 103 -8.65 -2.71 -19.93
N ASP A 104 -9.55 -3.67 -19.67
CA ASP A 104 -9.69 -4.95 -20.40
C ASP A 104 -8.45 -5.87 -20.36
N GLN A 105 -7.55 -5.64 -19.40
CA GLN A 105 -6.36 -6.45 -19.21
C GLN A 105 -6.31 -7.06 -17.80
N PRO A 106 -5.87 -8.34 -17.67
CA PRO A 106 -5.63 -8.94 -16.37
C PRO A 106 -4.60 -8.15 -15.57
N ALA A 107 -4.97 -7.73 -14.37
CA ALA A 107 -4.14 -6.95 -13.47
C ALA A 107 -4.29 -7.41 -12.02
N VAL A 108 -3.38 -6.93 -11.18
CA VAL A 108 -3.40 -7.14 -9.73
C VAL A 108 -3.31 -5.79 -9.01
N LEU A 109 -4.12 -5.61 -7.98
CA LEU A 109 -4.01 -4.50 -7.04
C LEU A 109 -3.08 -4.91 -5.90
N LEU A 110 -1.97 -4.19 -5.76
CA LEU A 110 -0.95 -4.42 -4.75
C LEU A 110 -0.99 -3.31 -3.70
N HIS A 111 -0.96 -3.70 -2.44
CA HIS A 111 -0.65 -2.83 -1.31
C HIS A 111 0.85 -2.87 -1.03
N VAL A 112 1.46 -1.71 -0.83
CA VAL A 112 2.86 -1.55 -0.46
C VAL A 112 2.94 -0.95 0.94
N PRO A 113 3.10 -1.78 1.98
CA PRO A 113 3.17 -1.28 3.35
C PRO A 113 4.47 -0.51 3.56
N ALA A 114 4.40 0.72 4.08
CA ALA A 114 5.58 1.52 4.32
C ALA A 114 6.51 0.88 5.37
N ALA A 115 5.92 0.30 6.42
CA ALA A 115 6.65 -0.39 7.47
C ALA A 115 7.49 -1.57 6.95
N ALA A 116 7.02 -2.24 5.89
CA ALA A 116 7.69 -3.39 5.28
C ALA A 116 8.79 -2.99 4.27
N ASN A 117 8.91 -1.70 3.94
CA ASN A 117 9.75 -1.20 2.86
C ASN A 117 10.79 -0.17 3.33
N GLN A 118 11.17 -0.20 4.61
CA GLN A 118 12.18 0.69 5.17
C GLN A 118 13.60 0.42 4.66
N HIS A 119 13.83 -0.75 4.04
CA HIS A 119 15.08 -1.12 3.36
C HIS A 119 15.30 -0.39 2.03
N MET A 120 14.25 0.18 1.44
CA MET A 120 14.34 0.88 0.17
C MET A 120 15.21 2.14 0.28
N LYS A 121 15.93 2.49 -0.79
CA LYS A 121 16.79 3.69 -0.82
C LYS A 121 15.98 4.99 -0.82
N ASP A 122 16.64 6.10 -0.51
CA ASP A 122 16.01 7.42 -0.55
C ASP A 122 15.39 7.73 -1.92
N GLY A 123 14.22 8.36 -1.88
CA GLY A 123 13.37 8.62 -3.04
C GLY A 123 12.51 7.42 -3.47
N TRP A 124 12.92 6.18 -3.17
CA TRP A 124 12.11 4.96 -3.32
C TRP A 124 11.40 4.58 -2.02
N LYS A 125 11.96 4.93 -0.87
CA LYS A 125 11.38 4.61 0.43
C LYS A 125 10.00 5.28 0.61
N PRO A 126 8.93 4.50 0.86
CA PRO A 126 7.61 5.06 1.13
C PRO A 126 7.56 5.68 2.53
N ALA A 127 7.01 6.91 2.59
CA ALA A 127 6.71 7.58 3.86
C ALA A 127 5.35 7.14 4.45
N ALA A 128 4.46 6.65 3.59
CA ALA A 128 3.15 6.10 3.93
C ALA A 128 2.82 4.95 2.98
N ASP A 129 1.84 4.13 3.34
CA ASP A 129 1.36 3.05 2.48
C ASP A 129 0.89 3.59 1.14
N PHE A 130 1.18 2.86 0.08
CA PHE A 130 0.71 3.19 -1.26
C PHE A 130 0.27 1.94 -2.02
N PHE A 131 -0.37 2.15 -3.16
CA PHE A 131 -0.96 1.08 -3.95
C PHE A 131 -0.49 1.15 -5.40
N MET A 132 -0.38 -0.01 -6.03
CA MET A 132 0.00 -0.15 -7.43
C MET A 132 -0.99 -1.08 -8.12
N ILE A 133 -1.34 -0.77 -9.37
CA ILE A 133 -1.99 -1.72 -10.26
C ILE A 133 -0.95 -2.13 -11.29
N VAL A 134 -0.75 -3.44 -11.45
CA VAL A 134 0.24 -4.01 -12.36
C VAL A 134 -0.43 -5.07 -13.22
N GLY A 135 -0.26 -4.99 -14.54
CA GLY A 135 -0.70 -6.02 -15.47
C GLY A 135 0.02 -7.35 -15.21
N THR A 136 -0.71 -8.47 -15.29
CA THR A 136 -0.15 -9.81 -15.00
C THR A 136 0.35 -10.54 -16.24
N THR A 137 0.22 -9.93 -17.41
CA THR A 137 0.68 -10.49 -18.69
C THR A 137 1.71 -9.51 -19.27
N PRO A 138 2.92 -9.97 -19.65
CA PRO A 138 3.90 -9.09 -20.27
C PRO A 138 3.36 -8.57 -21.61
N ALA A 139 3.62 -7.30 -21.91
CA ALA A 139 3.33 -6.75 -23.22
C ALA A 139 4.05 -7.57 -24.33
N PRO A 140 3.46 -7.70 -25.53
CA PRO A 140 4.19 -8.23 -26.69
C PRO A 140 5.47 -7.42 -26.89
N LYS A 141 6.61 -8.12 -27.03
CA LYS A 141 7.91 -7.51 -27.30
C LYS A 141 8.00 -6.94 -28.71
#